data_AF-A0A3D5S7V0-F1
#
_entry.id   AF-A0A3D5S7V0-F1
#
_cell.length_a   1.000
_cell.length_b   1.000
_cell.length_c   1.000
_cell.angle_alpha   90.00
_cell.angle_beta   90.00
_cell.angle_gamma   90.00
#
_symmetry.space_group_name_H-M   'P 1'
#
loop_
_entity.id
_entity.type
_entity.pdbx_description
1 polymer ?
#
loop_
_entity_poly.entity_id
_entity_poly.type
_entity_poly.pdbx_seq_one_letter_code
_entity_poly.pdbx_strand_id
1 'polypeptide(L)'
;MSYFESTSVLIEQLERDLEARKRKWWEWHKDNPMVYETFERFTFDAIRSGRQHYSHWAVVNRIRWDHEIETKGGDFKISNDYIGFYARLFHAKHPRYDGFFRLKQLKEESMIESLLDKPNGQV
;
A
#
# COMPACT_ATOMS: atom_id res chain seq x y z
N MET A 1 18.69 27.55 12.60
CA MET A 1 17.82 26.39 12.84
C MET A 1 18.66 25.33 13.52
N SER A 2 18.22 24.87 14.68
CA SER A 2 18.88 23.74 15.35
C SER A 2 18.63 22.44 14.57
N TYR A 3 19.49 21.44 14.74
CA TYR A 3 19.30 20.11 14.16
C TYR A 3 17.91 19.54 14.52
N PHE A 4 17.49 19.75 15.78
CA PHE A 4 16.20 19.31 16.29
C PHE A 4 15.01 19.95 15.54
N GLU A 5 15.05 21.27 15.33
CA GLU A 5 14.02 21.97 14.55
C GLU A 5 13.96 21.44 13.11
N SER A 6 15.12 21.20 12.50
CA SER A 6 15.17 20.67 11.13
C SER A 6 14.60 19.24 11.04
N THR A 7 14.90 18.38 12.01
CA THR A 7 14.37 17.00 12.06
C THR A 7 12.86 16.99 12.28
N SER A 8 12.35 17.83 13.18
CA SER A 8 10.91 17.97 13.43
C SER A 8 10.15 18.36 12.16
N VAL A 9 10.63 19.40 11.46
CA VAL A 9 10.01 19.88 10.20
C VAL A 9 9.99 18.79 9.13
N LEU A 10 11.05 17.98 9.03
CA LEU A 10 11.13 16.90 8.06
C LEU A 10 10.17 15.74 8.41
N ILE A 11 10.07 15.35 9.68
CA ILE A 11 9.11 14.33 10.13
C ILE A 11 7.69 14.77 9.80
N GLU A 12 7.32 16.00 10.15
CA GLU A 12 6.00 16.56 9.82
C GLU A 12 5.72 16.52 8.32
N GLN A 13 6.73 16.82 7.48
CA GLN A 13 6.57 16.74 6.04
C GLN A 13 6.32 15.31 5.56
N LEU A 14 7.07 14.33 6.08
CA LEU A 14 6.91 12.92 5.73
C LEU A 14 5.53 12.39 6.16
N GLU A 15 5.04 12.78 7.32
CA GLU A 15 3.69 12.45 7.78
C GLU A 15 2.62 13.05 6.87
N ARG A 16 2.76 14.34 6.51
CA ARG A 16 1.86 15.00 5.55
C ARG A 16 1.84 14.29 4.21
N ASP A 17 3.00 13.92 3.67
CA ASP A 17 3.13 13.22 2.39
C ASP A 17 2.48 11.84 2.45
N LEU A 18 2.70 11.09 3.54
CA LEU A 18 2.09 9.78 3.76
C LEU A 18 0.56 9.88 3.82
N GLU A 19 0.02 10.83 4.58
CA GLU A 19 -1.42 11.05 4.70
C GLU A 19 -2.04 11.50 3.37
N ALA A 20 -1.36 12.37 2.62
CA ALA A 20 -1.79 12.76 1.28
C ALA A 20 -1.86 11.54 0.33
N ARG A 21 -0.86 10.66 0.39
CA ARG A 21 -0.82 9.43 -0.42
C ARG A 21 -1.93 8.45 -0.05
N LYS A 22 -2.18 8.25 1.25
CA LYS A 22 -3.31 7.43 1.75
C LYS A 22 -4.65 8.01 1.30
N ARG A 23 -4.85 9.33 1.42
CA ARG A 23 -6.09 10.01 1.01
C ARG A 23 -6.35 9.86 -0.48
N LYS A 24 -5.34 10.15 -1.31
CA LYS A 24 -5.45 10.02 -2.77
C LYS A 24 -5.80 8.60 -3.20
N TRP A 25 -5.19 7.60 -2.56
CA TRP A 25 -5.56 6.21 -2.79
C TRP A 25 -7.00 5.92 -2.33
N TRP A 26 -7.41 6.40 -1.16
CA TRP A 26 -8.73 6.13 -0.60
C TRP A 26 -9.87 6.71 -1.44
N GLU A 27 -9.70 7.93 -1.95
CA GLU A 27 -10.62 8.56 -2.90
C GLU A 27 -10.74 7.72 -4.18
N TRP A 28 -9.61 7.39 -4.79
CA TRP A 28 -9.59 6.54 -5.98
C TRP A 28 -10.20 5.15 -5.71
N HIS A 29 -9.95 4.55 -4.55
CA HIS A 29 -10.53 3.26 -4.18
C HIS A 29 -12.06 3.32 -4.09
N LYS A 30 -12.62 4.38 -3.51
CA LYS A 30 -14.07 4.57 -3.41
C LYS A 30 -14.75 4.72 -4.76
N ASP A 31 -14.08 5.38 -5.71
CA ASP A 31 -14.58 5.53 -7.06
C ASP A 31 -14.48 4.23 -7.86
N ASN A 32 -13.69 3.26 -7.39
CA ASN A 32 -13.37 2.02 -8.11
C ASN A 32 -13.49 0.77 -7.19
N PRO A 33 -14.67 0.51 -6.59
CA PRO A 33 -14.86 -0.54 -5.59
C PRO A 33 -14.59 -1.95 -6.13
N MET A 34 -14.90 -2.19 -7.41
CA MET A 34 -14.70 -3.48 -8.10
C MET A 34 -13.25 -3.99 -8.05
N VAL A 35 -12.26 -3.09 -7.95
CA VAL A 35 -10.85 -3.48 -7.83
C VAL A 35 -10.61 -4.26 -6.56
N TYR A 36 -11.16 -3.76 -5.45
CA TYR A 36 -10.99 -4.44 -4.17
C TYR A 36 -11.75 -5.76 -4.15
N GLU A 37 -12.96 -5.81 -4.70
CA GLU A 37 -13.73 -7.05 -4.80
C GLU A 37 -12.98 -8.13 -5.58
N THR A 38 -12.39 -7.76 -6.72
CA THR A 38 -11.57 -8.67 -7.53
C THR A 38 -10.26 -9.03 -6.82
N PHE A 39 -9.60 -8.06 -6.17
CA PHE A 39 -8.39 -8.31 -5.38
C PHE A 39 -8.65 -9.31 -4.26
N GLU A 40 -9.73 -9.12 -3.50
CA GLU A 40 -10.15 -9.99 -2.40
C GLU A 40 -10.47 -11.40 -2.90
N ARG A 41 -11.23 -11.52 -4.01
CA ARG A 41 -11.55 -12.80 -4.65
C ARG A 41 -10.28 -13.57 -5.03
N PHE A 42 -9.35 -12.93 -5.75
CA PHE A 42 -8.10 -13.57 -6.16
C PHE A 42 -7.17 -13.89 -5.00
N THR A 43 -7.22 -13.10 -3.93
CA THR A 43 -6.51 -13.40 -2.70
C THR A 43 -7.06 -14.67 -2.06
N PHE A 44 -8.38 -14.80 -1.96
CA PHE A 44 -9.01 -16.03 -1.48
C PHE A 44 -8.75 -17.24 -2.37
N ASP A 45 -8.69 -17.08 -3.68
CA ASP A 45 -8.27 -18.16 -4.59
C ASP A 45 -6.86 -18.68 -4.25
N ALA A 46 -5.92 -17.76 -4.03
CA ALA A 46 -4.55 -18.10 -3.63
C ALA A 46 -4.48 -18.78 -2.26
N ILE A 47 -5.29 -18.34 -1.29
CA ILE A 47 -5.40 -18.96 0.04
C ILE A 47 -5.98 -20.38 -0.10
N ARG A 48 -7.07 -20.55 -0.84
CA ARG A 48 -7.73 -21.85 -1.06
C ARG A 48 -6.84 -22.84 -1.81
N SER A 49 -5.89 -22.36 -2.60
CA SER A 49 -4.89 -23.21 -3.24
C SER A 49 -3.79 -23.70 -2.27
N GLY A 50 -3.90 -23.43 -0.97
CA GLY A 50 -2.96 -23.89 0.07
C GLY A 50 -1.72 -23.02 0.25
N ARG A 51 -1.63 -21.86 -0.40
CA ARG A 51 -0.46 -20.96 -0.25
C ARG A 51 -0.47 -20.35 1.14
N GLN A 52 0.71 -20.31 1.77
CA GLN A 52 0.91 -19.65 3.06
C GLN A 52 1.25 -18.16 2.90
N HIS A 53 1.90 -17.82 1.78
CA HIS A 53 2.19 -16.44 1.40
C HIS A 53 1.98 -16.25 -0.09
N TYR A 54 1.63 -15.02 -0.47
CA TYR A 54 1.50 -14.66 -1.87
C TYR A 54 1.89 -13.22 -2.15
N SER A 55 2.11 -12.91 -3.44
CA SER A 55 2.49 -11.58 -3.87
C SER A 55 1.25 -10.75 -4.17
N HIS A 56 1.07 -9.65 -3.43
CA HIS A 56 0.02 -8.67 -3.73
C HIS A 56 0.22 -8.03 -5.11
N TRP A 57 1.47 -7.93 -5.58
CA TRP A 57 1.79 -7.55 -6.96
C TRP A 57 1.26 -8.55 -7.99
N ALA A 58 1.36 -9.86 -7.72
CA ALA A 58 0.82 -10.88 -8.63
C ALA A 58 -0.70 -10.78 -8.71
N VAL A 59 -1.38 -10.54 -7.57
CA VAL A 59 -2.83 -10.32 -7.54
C VAL A 59 -3.21 -9.12 -8.40
N VAL A 60 -2.59 -7.95 -8.20
CA VAL A 60 -2.93 -6.75 -8.99
C VAL A 60 -2.59 -6.91 -10.47
N ASN A 61 -1.48 -7.57 -10.82
CA ASN A 61 -1.16 -7.81 -12.23
C ASN A 61 -2.19 -8.74 -12.90
N ARG A 62 -2.74 -9.71 -12.16
CA ARG A 62 -3.87 -10.52 -12.64
C ARG A 62 -5.12 -9.66 -12.87
N ILE A 63 -5.45 -8.76 -11.94
CA ILE A 63 -6.56 -7.80 -12.10
C ILE A 63 -6.36 -6.95 -13.36
N ARG A 64 -5.15 -6.42 -13.59
CA ARG A 64 -4.86 -5.62 -14.79
C ARG A 64 -5.09 -6.42 -16.06
N TRP A 65 -4.62 -7.65 -16.12
CA TRP A 65 -4.80 -8.52 -17.29
C TRP A 65 -6.28 -8.82 -17.54
N ASP A 66 -7.06 -9.13 -16.50
CA ASP A 66 -8.49 -9.42 -16.65
C ASP A 66 -9.29 -8.17 -17.05
N HIS A 67 -8.98 -6.99 -16.50
CA HIS A 67 -9.68 -5.74 -16.84
C HIS A 67 -9.29 -5.14 -18.19
N GLU A 68 -8.03 -5.28 -18.62
CA GLU A 68 -7.58 -4.85 -19.96
C GLU A 68 -8.34 -5.58 -21.08
N ILE A 69 -8.79 -6.81 -20.79
CA ILE A 69 -9.65 -7.58 -21.70
C ILE A 69 -11.11 -7.07 -21.69
N GLU A 70 -11.59 -6.47 -20.60
CA GLU A 70 -12.99 -6.04 -20.45
C GLU A 70 -13.24 -4.55 -20.83
N THR A 71 -12.27 -3.64 -20.69
CA THR A 71 -12.48 -2.20 -20.95
C THR A 71 -12.27 -1.80 -22.41
N LYS A 72 -13.31 -1.90 -23.23
CA LYS A 72 -13.47 -1.10 -24.46
C LYS A 72 -14.06 0.27 -24.11
N GLY A 73 -13.29 1.22 -23.56
CA GLY A 73 -13.84 2.57 -23.34
C GLY A 73 -13.10 3.57 -22.44
N GLY A 74 -11.93 3.24 -21.91
CA GLY A 74 -11.10 4.18 -21.14
C GLY A 74 -9.99 3.48 -20.37
N ASP A 75 -8.86 4.14 -20.17
CA ASP A 75 -7.69 3.58 -19.50
C ASP A 75 -7.96 3.41 -17.99
N PHE A 76 -8.56 2.28 -17.62
CA PHE A 76 -8.67 1.88 -16.24
C PHE A 76 -7.30 1.38 -15.72
N LYS A 77 -6.50 2.27 -15.12
CA LYS A 77 -5.13 1.95 -14.69
C LYS A 77 -4.97 2.02 -13.17
N ILE A 78 -4.75 0.86 -12.54
CA ILE A 78 -4.36 0.77 -11.12
C ILE A 78 -2.93 1.32 -10.98
N SER A 79 -2.69 2.34 -10.14
CA SER A 79 -1.32 2.84 -9.88
C SER A 79 -0.49 1.81 -9.10
N ASN A 80 0.83 1.74 -9.38
CA ASN A 80 1.75 0.91 -8.61
C ASN A 80 1.78 1.30 -7.11
N ASP A 81 1.61 2.58 -6.82
CA ASP A 81 1.62 3.11 -5.45
C ASP A 81 0.44 2.61 -4.61
N TYR A 82 -0.61 2.09 -5.26
CA TYR A 82 -1.84 1.62 -4.62
C TYR A 82 -1.80 0.14 -4.26
N ILE A 83 -0.90 -0.64 -4.87
CA ILE A 83 -0.84 -2.10 -4.71
C ILE A 83 -0.58 -2.47 -3.23
N GLY A 84 0.35 -1.77 -2.58
CA GLY A 84 0.64 -1.99 -1.17
C GLY A 84 -0.53 -1.67 -0.24
N PHE A 85 -1.36 -0.68 -0.59
CA PHE A 85 -2.53 -0.33 0.21
C PHE A 85 -3.64 -1.37 0.11
N TYR A 86 -3.82 -2.01 -1.05
CA TYR A 86 -4.79 -3.11 -1.17
C TYR A 86 -4.44 -4.32 -0.31
N ALA A 87 -3.16 -4.67 -0.23
CA ALA A 87 -2.70 -5.73 0.64
C ALA A 87 -2.93 -5.39 2.13
N ARG A 88 -2.64 -4.15 2.53
CA ARG A 88 -2.92 -3.64 3.89
C ARG A 88 -4.41 -3.62 4.21
N LEU A 89 -5.26 -3.21 3.26
CA LEU A 89 -6.71 -3.23 3.41
C LEU A 89 -7.24 -4.65 3.58
N PHE A 90 -6.72 -5.61 2.82
CA PHE A 90 -7.07 -7.02 2.98
C PHE A 90 -6.72 -7.54 4.39
N HIS A 91 -5.53 -7.24 4.90
CA HIS A 91 -5.14 -7.60 6.26
C HIS A 91 -6.03 -6.95 7.32
N ALA A 92 -6.39 -5.67 7.14
CA ALA A 92 -7.29 -4.96 8.04
C ALA A 92 -8.71 -5.55 8.04
N LYS A 93 -9.23 -5.96 6.87
CA LYS A 93 -10.57 -6.56 6.73
C LYS A 93 -10.61 -8.03 7.10
N HIS A 94 -9.49 -8.74 6.99
CA HIS A 94 -9.37 -10.16 7.32
C HIS A 94 -8.18 -10.45 8.24
N PRO A 95 -8.25 -10.08 9.54
CA PRO A 95 -7.14 -10.24 10.48
C PRO A 95 -6.64 -11.69 10.63
N ARG A 96 -7.50 -12.68 10.35
CA ARG A 96 -7.13 -14.11 10.35
C ARG A 96 -6.01 -14.45 9.34
N TYR A 97 -5.86 -13.66 8.29
CA TYR A 97 -4.85 -13.85 7.25
C TYR A 97 -3.73 -12.79 7.32
N ASP A 98 -3.55 -12.16 8.48
CA ASP A 98 -2.42 -11.26 8.69
C ASP A 98 -1.10 -11.97 8.39
N GLY A 99 -0.17 -11.27 7.74
CA GLY A 99 1.08 -11.85 7.23
C GLY A 99 0.96 -12.70 5.94
N PHE A 100 -0.24 -12.94 5.39
CA PHE A 100 -0.37 -13.61 4.08
C PHE A 100 0.40 -12.87 2.97
N PHE A 101 0.27 -11.54 2.93
CA PHE A 101 1.14 -10.68 2.13
C PHE A 101 2.35 -10.26 2.96
N ARG A 102 3.56 -10.45 2.41
CA ARG A 102 4.78 -9.90 3.03
C ARG A 102 4.89 -8.42 2.68
N LEU A 103 4.58 -7.58 3.66
CA LEU A 103 4.59 -6.12 3.51
C LEU A 103 5.88 -5.54 4.06
N LYS A 104 6.44 -4.58 3.32
CA LYS A 104 7.48 -3.68 3.83
C LYS A 104 6.79 -2.45 4.42
N GLN A 105 7.45 -1.83 5.40
CA GLN A 105 7.09 -0.48 5.84
C GLN A 105 6.98 0.47 4.64
N LEU A 106 6.10 1.45 4.76
CA LEU A 106 6.03 2.51 3.78
C LEU A 106 7.30 3.36 3.85
N LYS A 107 7.66 3.98 2.72
CA LYS A 107 8.90 4.75 2.61
C LYS A 107 8.98 5.84 3.68
N GLU A 108 7.88 6.55 3.88
CA GLU A 108 7.75 7.63 4.85
C GLU A 108 7.88 7.10 6.28
N GLU A 109 7.25 5.97 6.61
CA GLU A 109 7.38 5.30 7.92
C GLU A 109 8.85 4.95 8.22
N SER A 110 9.53 4.32 7.26
CA SER A 110 10.94 3.93 7.40
C SER A 110 11.88 5.14 7.51
N MET A 111 11.58 6.23 6.79
CA MET A 111 12.33 7.48 6.89
C MET A 111 12.12 8.17 8.23
N ILE A 112 10.88 8.22 8.73
CA ILE A 112 10.56 8.77 10.06
C ILE A 112 11.29 7.96 11.15
N GLU A 113 11.22 6.63 11.09
CA GLU A 113 11.94 5.76 12.03
C GLU A 113 13.44 6.04 12.02
N SER A 114 14.04 6.15 10.82
CA SER A 114 15.46 6.48 10.68
C SER A 114 15.84 7.87 11.21
N LEU A 115 14.91 8.83 11.21
CA LEU A 115 15.13 10.17 11.77
C LEU A 115 14.99 10.19 13.29
N LEU A 116 14.13 9.34 13.84
CA LEU A 116 13.95 9.17 15.29
C LEU A 116 15.11 8.36 15.91
N ASP A 117 15.66 7.38 15.18
CA ASP A 117 16.71 6.48 15.67
C ASP A 117 18.12 7.11 15.64
N LYS A 118 18.35 8.15 14.83
CA LYS A 118 19.64 8.86 14.84
C LYS A 118 19.77 9.67 16.14
N PRO A 119 20.62 9.26 17.11
CA PRO A 119 20.79 10.05 18.31
C PRO A 119 21.42 11.40 17.95
N ASN A 120 21.00 12.45 18.65
CA ASN A 120 21.60 13.77 18.61
C ASN A 120 23.15 13.66 18.75
N GLY A 121 23.89 13.79 17.66
CA GLY A 121 25.34 13.95 17.68
C GLY A 121 26.21 12.81 17.13
N GLN A 122 25.96 12.33 15.91
CA GLN A 122 27.04 11.76 15.10
C GLN A 122 27.33 12.68 13.90
N VAL A 123 28.36 13.51 14.10
CA VAL A 123 29.20 14.11 13.06
C VAL A 123 30.44 13.24 12.95
#